data_AF-A0A842XZN6-F1
#
_entry.id   AF-A0A842XZN6-F1
#
_cell.length_a   1.000
_cell.length_b   1.000
_cell.length_c   1.000
_cell.angle_alpha   90.00
_cell.angle_beta   90.00
_cell.angle_gamma   90.00
#
_symmetry.space_group_name_H-M   'P 1'
#
loop_
_entity.id
_entity.type
_entity.pdbx_description
1 polymer ?
#
loop_
_entity_poly.entity_id
_entity_poly.type
_entity_poly.pdbx_seq_one_letter_code
_entity_poly.pdbx_strand_id
1 'polypeptide(L)' 'MKNRALFDNKCPTCGSWMKSEHKKSEKGMNIITYSCPECGLSYAAEG' A
#
# COMPACT_ATOMS: atom_id res chain seq x y z
N MET A 1 12.43 -17.41 10.68
CA MET A 1 12.33 -16.41 9.60
C MET A 1 10.85 -16.06 9.46
N LYS A 2 10.39 -14.97 10.09
CA LYS A 2 8.95 -14.69 10.25
C LYS A 2 8.39 -13.98 9.01
N ASN A 3 7.61 -14.72 8.23
CA ASN A 3 6.39 -14.31 7.54
C ASN A 3 6.20 -12.80 7.37
N ARG A 4 6.66 -12.23 6.24
CA ARG A 4 6.28 -10.87 5.82
C ARG A 4 5.99 -10.82 4.32
N ALA A 5 5.17 -11.75 3.86
CA ALA A 5 4.50 -11.69 2.55
C ALA A 5 3.42 -10.57 2.46
N LEU A 6 3.41 -9.63 3.42
CA LEU A 6 2.64 -8.38 3.38
C LEU A 6 3.42 -7.21 2.73
N PHE A 7 4.68 -7.44 2.31
CA PHE A 7 5.57 -6.40 1.78
C PHE A 7 5.77 -6.43 0.26
N ASP A 8 5.20 -7.40 -0.47
CA ASP A 8 5.24 -7.35 -1.93
C ASP A 8 4.15 -6.37 -2.40
N ASN A 9 4.41 -5.09 -2.13
CA ASN A 9 3.71 -3.94 -2.69
C ASN A 9 4.03 -3.85 -4.19
N LYS A 10 3.85 -4.92 -4.95
CA LYS A 10 4.02 -4.87 -6.41
C LYS A 10 2.66 -4.73 -7.05
N CYS A 11 2.59 -3.78 -7.97
CA CYS A 11 1.39 -3.55 -8.76
C CYS A 11 1.13 -4.80 -9.60
N PRO A 12 -0.06 -5.43 -9.53
CA PRO A 12 -0.36 -6.62 -10.32
C PRO A 12 -0.42 -6.31 -11.83
N THR A 13 -0.55 -5.04 -12.20
CA THR A 13 -0.68 -4.58 -13.59
C THR A 13 0.66 -4.35 -14.27
N CYS A 14 1.60 -3.69 -13.58
CA CYS A 14 2.91 -3.34 -14.14
C CYS A 14 4.09 -4.12 -13.50
N GLY A 15 3.86 -4.88 -12.42
CA GLY A 15 4.91 -5.57 -11.67
C GLY A 15 5.82 -4.64 -10.86
N SER A 16 5.56 -3.34 -10.89
CA SER A 16 6.38 -2.30 -10.27
C SER A 16 6.06 -2.08 -8.80
N TRP A 17 7.03 -1.57 -8.04
CA TRP A 17 6.86 -1.29 -6.61
C TRP A 17 5.88 -0.13 -6.39
N MET A 18 4.75 -0.44 -5.77
CA MET A 18 3.80 0.50 -5.21
C MET A 18 4.36 1.16 -3.95
N LYS A 19 4.08 2.45 -3.82
CA LYS A 19 4.39 3.25 -2.64
C LYS A 19 3.26 3.10 -1.64
N SER A 20 3.59 2.72 -0.40
CA SER A 20 2.65 2.67 0.71
C SER A 20 2.83 3.89 1.60
N GLU A 21 1.77 4.67 1.79
CA GLU A 21 1.73 5.84 2.67
C GLU A 21 0.81 5.56 3.86
N HIS A 22 1.36 5.62 5.07
CA HIS A 22 0.59 5.39 6.29
C HIS A 22 0.04 6.74 6.78
N LYS A 23 -1.27 6.87 6.82
CA LYS A 23 -1.95 8.01 7.42
C LYS A 23 -2.76 7.54 8.61
N LYS A 24 -2.57 8.23 9.73
CA LYS A 24 -3.45 8.06 10.89
C LYS A 24 -4.67 8.92 10.67
N SER A 25 -5.84 8.30 10.55
CA SER A 25 -7.12 9.00 10.50
C SER A 25 -7.33 9.78 11.80
N GLU A 26 -8.16 10.82 11.76
CA GLU A 26 -8.52 11.63 12.93
C GLU A 26 -9.13 10.77 14.06
N LYS A 27 -9.75 9.64 13.69
CA LYS A 27 -10.30 8.64 14.62
C LYS A 27 -9.27 7.64 15.17
N GLY A 28 -7.99 7.80 14.84
CA GLY A 28 -6.92 6.89 15.25
C GLY A 28 -6.80 5.61 14.42
N MET A 29 -7.58 5.47 13.34
CA MET A 29 -7.52 4.34 12.40
C MET A 29 -6.28 4.46 11.50
N ASN A 30 -5.56 3.35 11.27
CA ASN A 30 -4.40 3.37 10.38
C ASN A 30 -4.87 3.14 8.95
N ILE A 31 -4.81 4.19 8.15
CA ILE A 31 -5.09 4.13 6.72
C ILE A 31 -3.76 3.92 6.01
N ILE A 32 -3.65 2.87 5.20
CA ILE A 32 -2.49 2.61 4.37
C ILE A 32 -2.91 2.82 2.91
N THR A 33 -2.37 3.86 2.29
CA THR A 33 -2.61 4.18 0.89
C THR A 33 -1.51 3.57 0.03
N TYR A 34 -1.88 2.70 -0.89
CA TYR A 34 -0.98 2.09 -1.86
C TYR A 34 -1.14 2.78 -3.21
N SER A 35 -0.07 3.39 -3.71
CA SER A 35 -0.05 4.15 -4.96
C SER A 35 1.02 3.60 -5.90
N CYS A 36 0.63 3.18 -7.10
CA CYS A 36 1.54 2.77 -8.15
C CYS A 36 1.95 3.97 -9.00
N PRO A 37 3.24 4.34 -9.07
CA PRO A 37 3.71 5.47 -9.87
C PRO A 37 3.69 5.20 -11.38
N GLU A 38 3.77 3.94 -11.82
CA GLU A 38 3.78 3.59 -13.26
C GLU A 38 2.38 3.48 -13.83
N CYS A 39 1.49 2.79 -13.11
CA CYS A 39 0.12 2.56 -13.55
C CYS A 39 -0.84 3.70 -13.10
N GLY A 40 -0.43 4.57 -12.17
CA GLY A 40 -1.28 5.62 -11.58
C GLY A 40 -2.38 5.08 -10.63
N LEU A 41 -2.40 3.77 -10.38
CA LEU A 41 -3.39 3.12 -9.52
C LEU A 41 -3.15 3.50 -8.07
N SER A 42 -4.18 3.95 -7.37
CA SER A 42 -4.12 4.18 -5.93
C SER A 42 -5.32 3.54 -5.23
N TYR A 43 -5.07 2.85 -4.13
CA TYR A 43 -6.12 2.30 -3.26
C TYR A 43 -5.72 2.47 -1.80
N ALA A 44 -6.70 2.75 -0.94
CA ALA A 44 -6.51 2.86 0.50
C ALA A 44 -7.08 1.63 1.20
N ALA A 45 -6.30 1.03 2.10
CA ALA A 45 -6.74 -0.03 2.98
C ALA A 45 -6.75 0.49 4.42
N GLU A 46 -7.83 0.24 5.13
CA GLU A 46 -7.91 0.53 6.56
C GLU A 46 -7.39 -0.70 7.35
N GLY A 47 -6.50 -0.49 8.32
CA GLY A 47 -5.90 -1.54 9.16
C GLY A 47 -6.13 -1.32 10.65
#